data_AF-A0A0K0YD59-F1
#
_entry.id   AF-A0A0K0YD59-F1
#
_cell.length_a   1.000
_cell.length_b   1.000
_cell.length_c   1.000
_cell.angle_alpha   90.00
_cell.angle_beta   90.00
_cell.angle_gamma   90.00
#
_symmetry.space_group_name_H-M   'P 1'
#
loop_
_entity.id
_entity.type
_entity.pdbx_description
1 polymer ?
#
loop_
_entity_poly.entity_id
_entity_poly.type
_entity_poly.pdbx_seq_one_letter_code
_entity_poly.pdbx_strand_id
1 'polypeptide(L)'
;TDEQNPSRVDNDDDLEDGEILEDADDAASAASKPPSAFLRNPHPLENSWTFWFDNPSAKSKQAAWGSSIRPIYTFSTVEEFWSIYNNIHHPSKLGVGADFHCFKHKIEPKWEDPICANGGKWTMTFQRGKSDTSWL
;
A
#
# COMPACT_ATOMS: atom_id res chain seq x y z
N THR A 1 28.14 -73.70 5.32
CA THR A 1 29.19 -73.32 6.29
C THR A 1 28.81 -71.96 6.81
N ASP A 2 28.45 -71.96 8.10
CA ASP A 2 28.49 -70.88 9.10
C ASP A 2 27.77 -69.57 8.76
N GLU A 3 26.57 -69.31 9.30
CA GLU A 3 26.32 -68.80 10.67
C GLU A 3 27.16 -67.55 11.04
N GLN A 4 26.48 -66.39 10.98
CA GLN A 4 26.42 -65.47 12.12
C GLN A 4 25.11 -64.65 12.06
N ASN A 5 24.14 -65.15 12.83
CA ASN A 5 23.09 -64.42 13.57
C ASN A 5 23.80 -63.54 14.66
N PRO A 6 23.20 -62.59 15.41
CA PRO A 6 21.77 -62.55 15.72
C PRO A 6 21.07 -61.19 15.97
N SER A 7 19.72 -61.25 15.88
CA SER A 7 18.68 -60.69 16.80
C SER A 7 18.85 -59.26 17.35
N ARG A 8 17.84 -58.40 17.46
CA ARG A 8 16.47 -58.57 18.00
C ARG A 8 15.81 -57.17 17.91
N VAL A 9 14.61 -57.05 17.35
CA VAL A 9 13.33 -56.80 18.06
C VAL A 9 13.14 -55.35 18.53
N ASP A 10 12.25 -54.69 17.78
CA ASP A 10 11.12 -53.81 18.16
C ASP A 10 11.29 -52.62 19.12
N ASN A 11 10.71 -51.52 18.61
CA ASN A 11 9.87 -50.54 19.26
C ASN A 11 10.47 -49.25 19.85
N ASP A 12 9.89 -48.18 19.31
CA ASP A 12 9.42 -46.95 19.95
C ASP A 12 10.43 -45.87 20.33
N ASP A 13 9.98 -44.66 19.99
CA ASP A 13 10.28 -43.35 20.59
C ASP A 13 11.67 -42.72 20.34
N ASP A 14 11.67 -41.69 19.48
CA ASP A 14 12.43 -40.45 19.70
C ASP A 14 11.86 -39.34 18.78
N LEU A 15 10.59 -39.00 19.02
CA LEU A 15 10.11 -37.65 18.82
C LEU A 15 10.26 -36.91 20.15
N GLU A 16 10.61 -35.62 20.05
CA GLU A 16 10.37 -34.55 21.03
C GLU A 16 11.57 -34.15 21.90
N ASP A 17 12.18 -33.01 21.54
CA ASP A 17 12.91 -32.16 22.48
C ASP A 17 12.37 -30.74 22.30
N GLY A 18 11.51 -30.33 23.24
CA GLY A 18 10.86 -29.02 23.24
C GLY A 18 9.50 -28.92 23.92
N GLU A 19 9.25 -29.65 25.01
CA GLU A 19 8.11 -29.38 25.89
C GLU A 19 8.19 -27.94 26.43
N ILE A 20 7.22 -27.10 26.04
CA ILE A 20 6.89 -25.88 26.80
C ILE A 20 5.84 -26.33 27.81
N LEU A 21 6.23 -26.37 29.09
CA LEU A 21 5.31 -26.58 30.20
C LEU A 21 4.29 -25.43 30.24
N GLU A 22 3.06 -25.72 29.81
CA GLU A 22 1.90 -24.88 30.07
C GLU A 22 1.26 -25.35 31.37
N ASP A 23 1.60 -24.71 32.49
CA ASP A 23 0.85 -24.83 33.74
C ASP A 23 -0.58 -24.30 33.51
N ALA A 24 -1.53 -25.24 33.43
CA ALA A 24 -2.95 -24.95 33.48
C ALA A 24 -3.39 -24.75 34.93
N ASP A 25 -3.92 -23.57 35.24
CA ASP A 25 -5.26 -23.36 35.82
C ASP A 25 -5.31 -21.96 36.47
N ASP A 26 -6.11 -21.05 35.92
CA ASP A 26 -7.43 -20.78 36.51
C ASP A 26 -8.26 -19.84 35.62
N ALA A 27 -9.54 -20.15 35.54
CA ALA A 27 -10.50 -19.53 34.65
C ALA A 27 -10.98 -18.16 35.17
N ALA A 28 -10.76 -17.09 34.39
CA ALA A 28 -11.57 -15.89 34.48
C ALA A 28 -11.70 -15.21 33.11
N SER A 29 -12.90 -15.35 32.55
CA SER A 29 -13.48 -14.60 31.43
C SER A 29 -12.89 -13.21 31.21
N ALA A 30 -12.09 -13.07 30.15
CA ALA A 30 -11.94 -11.80 29.44
C ALA A 30 -11.97 -12.12 27.95
N ALA A 31 -12.99 -11.59 27.27
CA ALA A 31 -13.08 -11.56 25.82
C ALA A 31 -11.69 -11.30 25.23
N SER A 32 -11.26 -12.18 24.32
CA SER A 32 -10.05 -11.96 23.54
C SER A 32 -10.21 -10.63 22.83
N LYS A 33 -9.61 -9.57 23.41
CA LYS A 33 -9.34 -8.36 22.68
C LYS A 33 -8.70 -8.83 21.38
N PRO A 34 -9.18 -8.39 20.20
CA PRO A 34 -8.42 -8.62 19.00
C PRO A 34 -6.99 -8.18 19.32
N PRO A 35 -5.96 -8.93 18.89
CA PRO A 35 -4.60 -8.48 19.10
C PRO A 35 -4.60 -7.02 18.64
N SER A 36 -4.06 -6.13 19.47
CA SER A 36 -3.79 -4.74 19.14
C SER A 36 -2.78 -4.73 17.99
N ALA A 37 -3.22 -5.23 16.86
CA ALA A 37 -2.45 -5.55 15.70
C ALA A 37 -2.42 -4.25 14.95
N PHE A 38 -1.27 -3.60 15.03
CA PHE A 38 -0.87 -2.49 14.18
C PHE A 38 -1.54 -1.13 14.47
N LEU A 39 -1.33 -0.58 15.66
CA LEU A 39 -0.79 0.78 15.68
C LEU A 39 0.74 0.66 15.85
N ARG A 40 1.38 -0.06 14.92
CA ARG A 40 2.83 0.06 14.75
C ARG A 40 3.04 1.50 14.29
N ASN A 41 3.98 2.21 14.91
CA ASN A 41 4.36 3.55 14.50
C ASN A 41 4.38 3.62 12.96
N PRO A 42 3.56 4.49 12.34
CA PRO A 42 3.47 4.54 10.89
C PRO A 42 4.83 4.90 10.31
N HIS A 43 5.13 4.41 9.11
CA HIS A 43 6.42 4.62 8.47
C HIS A 43 6.41 6.00 7.80
N PRO A 44 7.20 6.98 8.30
CA PRO A 44 7.18 8.33 7.75
C PRO A 44 7.85 8.35 6.38
N LEU A 45 7.28 9.12 5.47
CA LEU A 45 7.93 9.51 4.23
C LEU A 45 8.87 10.70 4.50
N GLU A 46 9.93 10.83 3.71
CA GLU A 46 10.82 12.01 3.79
C GLU A 46 10.06 13.31 3.53
N ASN A 47 9.05 13.25 2.65
CA ASN A 47 8.25 14.39 2.23
C ASN A 47 6.77 14.04 2.28
N SER A 48 5.93 15.05 2.54
CA SER A 48 4.48 14.92 2.35
C SER A 48 4.12 15.07 0.88
N TRP A 49 3.08 14.37 0.46
CA TRP A 49 2.59 14.35 -0.92
C TRP A 49 1.08 14.58 -0.93
N THR A 50 0.58 15.21 -1.98
CA THR A 50 -0.83 15.48 -2.19
C THR A 50 -1.29 14.81 -3.47
N PHE A 51 -2.33 13.98 -3.38
CA PHE A 51 -3.06 13.52 -4.55
C PHE A 51 -4.01 14.61 -5.04
N TRP A 52 -4.12 14.77 -6.35
CA TRP A 52 -5.03 15.70 -7.00
C TRP A 52 -5.80 15.02 -8.12
N PHE A 53 -6.99 15.51 -8.40
CA PHE A 53 -7.82 15.01 -9.48
C PHE A 53 -8.47 16.15 -10.26
N ASP A 54 -8.47 16.00 -11.58
CA ASP A 54 -9.20 16.86 -12.50
C ASP A 54 -10.35 16.08 -13.13
N ASN A 55 -11.58 16.41 -12.72
CA ASN A 55 -12.77 15.74 -13.22
C ASN A 55 -13.07 16.22 -14.66
N PRO A 56 -13.17 15.33 -15.67
CA PRO A 56 -13.37 15.73 -17.06
C PRO A 56 -14.63 16.57 -17.29
N SER A 57 -15.69 16.33 -16.51
CA SER A 57 -16.95 17.09 -16.62
C SER A 57 -16.86 18.52 -16.07
N ALA A 58 -16.01 18.75 -15.08
CA ALA A 58 -15.70 20.09 -14.59
C ALA A 58 -14.66 20.75 -15.51
N LYS A 59 -13.71 19.96 -16.01
CA LYS A 59 -12.66 20.37 -16.94
C LYS A 59 -13.18 20.99 -18.21
N SER A 60 -14.21 20.40 -18.81
CA SER A 60 -14.84 20.92 -20.03
C SER A 60 -15.56 22.25 -19.84
N LYS A 61 -15.84 22.67 -18.60
CA LYS A 61 -16.54 23.92 -18.25
C LYS A 61 -15.59 24.99 -17.69
N GLN A 62 -14.29 24.72 -17.63
CA GLN A 62 -13.31 25.64 -17.09
C GLN A 62 -13.11 26.85 -18.02
N ALA A 63 -13.10 28.06 -17.46
CA ALA A 63 -12.67 29.27 -18.19
C ALA A 63 -11.14 29.41 -18.23
N ALA A 64 -10.44 28.94 -17.19
CA ALA A 64 -8.98 28.93 -17.08
C ALA A 64 -8.50 27.51 -16.79
N TRP A 65 -7.45 27.07 -17.49
CA TRP A 65 -6.88 25.74 -17.32
C TRP A 65 -6.45 25.48 -15.88
N GLY A 66 -6.75 24.30 -15.37
CA GLY A 66 -6.38 23.88 -14.03
C GLY A 66 -7.30 24.41 -12.92
N SER A 67 -8.36 25.14 -13.27
CA SER A 67 -9.34 25.64 -12.29
C SER A 67 -10.23 24.56 -11.68
N SER A 68 -10.39 23.38 -12.32
CA SER A 68 -11.08 22.24 -11.69
C SER A 68 -10.17 21.17 -11.11
N ILE A 69 -8.85 21.40 -11.08
CA ILE A 69 -7.93 20.53 -10.36
C ILE A 69 -8.17 20.71 -8.86
N ARG A 70 -8.50 19.62 -8.15
CA ARG A 70 -8.79 19.64 -6.71
C ARG A 70 -7.85 18.70 -5.96
N PRO A 71 -7.34 19.12 -4.78
CA PRO A 71 -6.61 18.21 -3.92
C PRO A 71 -7.59 17.19 -3.34
N ILE A 72 -7.20 15.92 -3.29
CA ILE A 72 -7.98 14.83 -2.70
C ILE A 72 -7.54 14.62 -1.25
N TYR A 73 -6.25 14.36 -1.05
CA TYR A 73 -5.69 14.06 0.26
C TYR A 73 -4.18 14.35 0.29
N THR A 74 -3.68 14.82 1.44
CA THR A 74 -2.24 14.96 1.69
C THR A 74 -1.79 13.92 2.70
N PHE A 75 -0.84 13.07 2.31
CA PHE A 75 -0.29 12.01 3.13
C PHE A 75 1.18 12.25 3.44
N SER A 76 1.64 11.70 4.56
CA SER A 76 3.00 11.82 5.06
C SER A 76 3.59 10.49 5.53
N THR A 77 2.79 9.41 5.48
CA THR A 77 3.22 8.06 5.85
C THR A 77 2.91 7.04 4.76
N VAL A 78 3.60 5.91 4.79
CA VAL A 78 3.38 4.79 3.85
C VAL A 78 1.97 4.21 4.02
N GLU A 79 1.47 4.12 5.25
CA GLU A 79 0.14 3.60 5.56
C GLU A 79 -0.97 4.50 5.03
N GLU A 80 -0.83 5.82 5.16
CA GLU A 80 -1.78 6.78 4.58
C GLU A 80 -1.81 6.65 3.06
N PHE A 81 -0.64 6.56 2.40
CA PHE A 81 -0.55 6.34 0.95
C PHE A 81 -1.37 5.12 0.53
N TRP A 82 -1.12 3.95 1.14
CA TRP A 82 -1.82 2.71 0.79
C TRP A 82 -3.31 2.76 1.13
N SER A 83 -3.67 3.40 2.24
CA SER A 83 -5.07 3.59 2.62
C SER A 83 -5.84 4.37 1.57
N ILE A 84 -5.24 5.37 0.93
CA ILE A 84 -5.90 6.15 -0.11
C ILE A 84 -5.82 5.43 -1.45
N TYR A 85 -4.63 4.97 -1.85
CA TYR A 85 -4.38 4.35 -3.14
C TYR A 85 -5.29 3.13 -3.38
N ASN A 86 -5.54 2.33 -2.33
CA ASN A 86 -6.42 1.16 -2.41
C ASN A 86 -7.91 1.50 -2.47
N ASN A 87 -8.30 2.74 -2.14
CA ASN A 87 -9.69 3.20 -2.08
C ASN A 87 -10.07 4.17 -3.21
N ILE A 88 -9.14 4.49 -4.11
CA ILE A 88 -9.39 5.32 -5.30
C ILE A 88 -9.40 4.46 -6.58
N HIS A 89 -9.98 5.00 -7.65
CA HIS A 89 -9.91 4.35 -8.95
C HIS A 89 -8.48 4.41 -9.50
N HIS A 90 -7.95 3.25 -9.90
CA HIS A 90 -6.70 3.17 -10.65
C HIS A 90 -6.81 3.91 -12.00
N PRO A 91 -5.69 4.41 -12.54
CA PRO A 91 -5.67 5.14 -13.81
C PRO A 91 -6.40 4.45 -14.96
N SER A 92 -6.33 3.12 -15.08
CA SER A 92 -7.03 2.34 -16.11
C SER A 92 -8.55 2.48 -16.07
N LYS A 93 -9.11 2.77 -14.90
CA LYS A 93 -10.55 2.86 -14.64
C LYS A 93 -11.07 4.30 -14.63
N LEU A 94 -10.20 5.28 -14.83
CA LEU A 94 -10.61 6.68 -14.89
C LEU A 94 -11.38 6.96 -16.18
N GLY A 95 -12.35 7.88 -16.08
CA GLY A 95 -13.10 8.37 -17.23
C GLY A 95 -12.18 9.05 -18.25
N VAL A 96 -12.55 8.99 -19.53
CA VAL A 96 -11.77 9.65 -20.59
C VAL A 96 -11.66 11.15 -20.31
N GLY A 97 -10.44 11.67 -20.39
CA GLY A 97 -10.15 13.09 -20.12
C GLY A 97 -9.99 13.43 -18.65
N ALA A 98 -10.07 12.46 -17.74
CA ALA A 98 -9.69 12.63 -16.35
C ALA A 98 -8.18 12.63 -16.19
N ASP A 99 -7.68 13.47 -15.30
CA ASP A 99 -6.28 13.47 -14.89
C ASP A 99 -6.18 13.20 -13.39
N PHE A 100 -5.23 12.35 -13.03
CA PHE A 100 -4.89 12.03 -11.65
C PHE A 100 -3.42 12.34 -11.42
N HIS A 101 -3.11 13.07 -10.35
CA HIS A 101 -1.79 13.62 -10.11
C HIS A 101 -1.33 13.32 -8.68
N CYS A 102 -0.02 13.16 -8.49
CA CYS A 102 0.62 13.10 -7.18
C CYS A 102 1.79 14.10 -7.17
N PHE A 103 1.72 15.10 -6.32
CA PHE A 103 2.74 16.16 -6.23
C PHE A 103 3.22 16.29 -4.80
N LYS A 104 4.48 16.69 -4.62
CA LYS A 104 5.00 17.03 -3.29
C LYS A 104 4.15 18.14 -2.67
N HIS A 105 3.88 18.05 -1.37
CA HIS A 105 2.99 18.98 -0.69
C HIS A 105 3.47 20.43 -0.86
N LYS A 106 2.51 21.35 -1.04
CA LYS A 106 2.68 22.77 -1.39
C LYS A 106 3.16 23.06 -2.82
N ILE A 107 3.28 22.05 -3.68
CA ILE A 107 3.48 22.25 -5.12
C ILE A 107 2.16 21.92 -5.81
N GLU A 108 1.58 22.89 -6.52
CA GLU A 108 0.38 22.64 -7.30
C GLU A 108 0.74 22.00 -8.66
N PRO A 109 -0.10 21.12 -9.22
CA PRO A 109 0.10 20.51 -10.53
C PRO A 109 -0.18 21.51 -11.67
N LYS A 110 0.44 22.70 -11.62
CA LYS A 110 0.27 23.79 -12.58
C LYS A 110 1.64 24.28 -13.07
N TRP A 111 1.70 24.60 -14.36
CA TRP A 111 2.92 25.13 -14.99
C TRP A 111 3.31 26.52 -14.45
N GLU A 112 2.36 27.23 -13.85
CA GLU A 112 2.54 28.56 -13.25
C GLU A 112 3.20 28.51 -11.86
N ASP A 113 3.35 27.32 -11.25
CA ASP A 113 4.05 27.19 -9.98
C ASP A 113 5.53 27.61 -10.17
N PRO A 114 6.03 28.61 -9.43
CA PRO A 114 7.40 29.11 -9.58
C PRO A 114 8.47 28.02 -9.43
N ILE A 115 8.17 26.97 -8.65
CA ILE A 115 9.09 25.84 -8.41
C ILE A 115 9.25 25.01 -9.68
N CYS A 116 8.18 24.89 -10.49
CA CYS A 116 8.17 24.10 -11.71
C CYS A 116 8.47 24.92 -12.98
N ALA A 117 8.55 26.25 -12.89
CA ALA A 117 8.64 27.16 -14.03
C ALA A 117 9.83 26.89 -14.98
N ASN A 118 10.99 26.47 -14.45
CA ASN A 118 12.19 26.15 -15.24
C ASN A 118 12.39 24.64 -15.43
N GLY A 119 11.36 23.84 -15.16
CA GLY A 119 11.41 22.38 -15.23
C GLY A 119 11.00 21.82 -16.59
N GLY A 120 10.63 20.55 -16.58
CA GLY A 120 10.07 19.82 -17.72
C GLY A 120 9.34 18.58 -17.23
N LYS A 121 8.82 17.77 -18.16
CA LYS A 121 8.21 16.48 -17.84
C LYS A 121 8.64 15.41 -18.83
N TRP A 122 8.84 14.19 -18.32
CA TRP A 122 8.89 13.01 -19.15
C TRP A 122 7.46 12.50 -19.39
N THR A 123 7.15 12.07 -20.60
CA THR A 123 5.82 11.57 -20.97
C THR A 123 5.94 10.20 -21.60
N MET A 124 5.15 9.26 -21.11
CA MET A 124 5.02 7.90 -21.64
C MET A 124 3.56 7.67 -22.04
N THR A 125 3.35 7.02 -23.17
CA THR A 125 2.00 6.70 -23.67
C THR A 125 1.78 5.20 -23.61
N PHE A 126 0.66 4.80 -23.00
CA PHE A 126 0.27 3.41 -22.85
C PHE A 126 -1.02 3.13 -23.62
N GLN A 127 -1.24 1.86 -23.99
CA GLN A 127 -2.55 1.43 -24.47
C GLN A 127 -3.59 1.58 -23.35
N ARG A 128 -4.85 1.76 -23.73
CA ARG A 128 -5.96 1.90 -22.77
C ARG A 128 -5.98 0.71 -21.80
N GLY A 129 -6.00 1.02 -20.51
CA GLY A 129 -6.04 0.01 -19.45
C GLY A 129 -4.69 -0.65 -19.12
N LYS A 130 -3.57 -0.16 -19.67
CA LYS A 130 -2.22 -0.72 -19.45
C LYS A 130 -1.28 0.20 -18.67
N SER A 131 -1.81 1.18 -17.94
CA SER A 131 -1.02 2.18 -17.21
C SER A 131 -0.94 1.95 -15.69
N ASP A 132 -1.70 1.01 -15.12
CA ASP A 132 -1.81 0.87 -13.65
C ASP A 132 -0.48 0.54 -12.99
N THR A 133 0.25 -0.44 -13.53
CA THR A 133 1.57 -0.85 -13.00
C THR A 133 2.63 0.22 -13.20
N SER A 134 2.53 1.03 -14.26
CA SER A 134 3.50 2.11 -14.50
C SER A 134 3.20 3.37 -13.68
N TRP A 135 1.98 3.50 -13.17
CA TRP A 135 1.59 4.59 -12.29
C TRP A 135 1.94 4.31 -10.82
N LEU A 136 1.86 3.04 -10.41
CA LEU A 136 2.32 2.59 -9.09
C LEU A 136 3.85 2.61 -9.00
#